data_AF-A0A6G1S393-F1
#
_entry.id   AF-A0A6G1S393-F1
#
_cell.length_a   1.000
_cell.length_b   1.000
_cell.length_c   1.000
_cell.angle_alpha   90.00
_cell.angle_beta   90.00
_cell.angle_gamma   90.00
#
_symmetry.space_group_name_H-M   'P 1'
#
loop_
_entity.id
_entity.type
_entity.pdbx_description
1 polymer ?
#
loop_
_entity_poly.entity_id
_entity_poly.type
_entity_poly.pdbx_seq_one_letter_code
_entity_poly.pdbx_strand_id
1 'polypeptide(L)'
;LPNGKTSNKISEFGNAWKVNAECNDVPHVEHDHAKESYSECANFFSGNSPLSSCFPYINPAAFRTACEHVATEAKSDDLKKKAACNLAFAYTQSCRYEHVKVDIPSSCAS
;
A
#
# COMPACT_ATOMS: atom_id res chain seq x y z
N LEU A 1 -21.67 3.66 6.10
CA LEU A 1 -21.93 2.55 7.04
C LEU A 1 -23.09 1.72 6.50
N PRO A 2 -23.20 0.43 6.82
CA PRO A 2 -24.26 -0.45 6.28
C PRO A 2 -25.69 0.03 6.56
N ASN A 3 -25.86 0.92 7.55
CA ASN A 3 -27.11 1.58 7.90
C ASN A 3 -27.38 2.90 7.13
N GLY A 4 -26.60 3.20 6.09
CA GLY A 4 -26.74 4.42 5.28
C GLY A 4 -26.08 5.69 5.88
N LYS A 5 -25.53 5.64 7.10
CA LYS A 5 -24.83 6.78 7.70
C LYS A 5 -23.41 6.94 7.16
N THR A 6 -22.86 8.15 7.22
CA THR A 6 -21.45 8.43 6.93
C THR A 6 -20.61 8.47 8.21
N SER A 7 -19.30 8.24 8.09
CA SER A 7 -18.34 8.41 9.18
C SER A 7 -17.07 9.05 8.65
N ASN A 8 -16.42 9.87 9.48
CA ASN A 8 -15.12 10.46 9.21
C ASN A 8 -13.97 9.68 9.88
N LYS A 9 -14.27 8.53 10.51
CA LYS A 9 -13.29 7.68 11.20
C LYS A 9 -13.18 6.35 10.50
N ILE A 10 -11.97 6.02 10.04
CA ILE A 10 -11.73 4.77 9.31
C ILE A 10 -12.00 3.51 10.16
N SER A 11 -11.74 3.58 11.47
CA SER A 11 -12.02 2.47 12.40
C SER A 11 -13.53 2.23 12.59
N GLU A 12 -14.33 3.30 12.68
CA GLU A 12 -15.80 3.18 12.72
C GLU A 12 -16.32 2.57 11.42
N PHE A 13 -15.80 3.03 10.27
CA PHE A 13 -16.16 2.46 8.98
C PHE A 13 -15.81 0.97 8.91
N GLY A 14 -14.56 0.58 9.20
CA GLY A 14 -14.10 -0.80 9.13
C GLY A 14 -14.85 -1.74 10.07
N ASN A 15 -15.04 -1.34 11.33
CA ASN A 15 -15.75 -2.14 12.32
C ASN A 15 -17.23 -2.35 11.98
N ALA A 16 -17.85 -1.43 11.23
CA ALA A 16 -19.23 -1.61 10.79
C ALA A 16 -19.41 -2.71 9.73
N TRP A 17 -18.33 -3.17 9.08
CA TRP A 17 -18.35 -4.18 8.02
C TRP A 17 -17.83 -5.56 8.44
N LYS A 18 -17.75 -5.83 9.75
CA LYS A 18 -17.37 -7.17 10.23
C LYS A 18 -18.37 -8.22 9.76
N VAL A 19 -17.84 -9.35 9.29
CA VAL A 19 -18.65 -10.52 8.91
C VAL A 19 -19.04 -11.33 10.15
N ASN A 20 -18.14 -11.47 11.13
CA ASN A 20 -18.42 -12.09 12.41
C ASN A 20 -18.59 -11.01 13.49
N ALA A 21 -19.78 -10.95 14.09
CA ALA A 21 -20.10 -10.00 15.15
C ALA A 21 -19.30 -10.25 16.45
N GLU A 22 -18.77 -11.45 16.65
CA GLU A 22 -17.94 -11.81 17.81
C GLU A 22 -16.50 -11.27 17.70
N CYS A 23 -16.09 -10.79 16.52
CA CYS A 23 -14.78 -10.17 16.38
C CYS A 23 -14.74 -8.82 17.13
N ASN A 24 -13.72 -8.64 17.96
CA ASN A 24 -13.50 -7.37 18.68
C ASN A 24 -13.38 -6.19 17.72
N ASP A 25 -13.80 -5.00 18.17
CA ASP A 25 -13.55 -3.75 17.45
C ASP A 25 -12.05 -3.49 17.36
N VAL A 26 -11.59 -3.13 16.16
CA VAL A 26 -10.24 -2.58 15.98
C VAL A 26 -10.26 -1.14 16.50
N PRO A 27 -9.38 -0.78 17.45
CA PRO A 27 -9.31 0.59 17.95
C PRO A 27 -8.88 1.55 16.85
N HIS A 28 -9.19 2.84 17.03
CA HIS A 28 -8.62 3.86 16.16
C HIS A 28 -7.10 3.93 16.38
N VAL A 29 -6.33 3.79 15.31
CA VAL A 29 -4.89 4.02 15.31
C VAL A 29 -4.64 5.24 14.44
N GLU A 30 -4.03 6.28 15.01
CA GLU A 30 -3.43 7.34 14.21
C GLU A 30 -2.16 6.77 13.57
N HIS A 31 -2.12 6.74 12.23
CA HIS A 31 -0.93 6.36 11.51
C HIS A 31 -0.08 7.61 11.26
N ASP A 32 1.05 7.70 11.97
CA ASP A 32 2.08 8.68 11.65
C ASP A 32 2.93 8.13 10.50
N HIS A 33 2.61 8.56 9.28
CA HIS A 33 3.32 8.17 8.06
C HIS A 33 4.68 8.87 7.89
N ALA A 34 5.11 9.71 8.84
CA ALA A 34 6.25 10.61 8.64
C ALA A 34 7.61 10.05 9.12
N LYS A 35 7.68 8.88 9.75
CA LYS A 35 8.84 8.54 10.60
C LYS A 35 9.80 7.48 10.08
N GLU A 36 9.38 6.54 9.24
CA GLU A 36 10.29 5.48 8.77
C GLU A 36 10.19 5.27 7.26
N SER A 37 11.36 5.32 6.61
CA SER A 37 11.50 5.10 5.18
C SER A 37 12.21 3.78 4.94
N TYR A 38 11.68 2.98 4.01
CA TYR A 38 12.34 1.78 3.53
C TYR A 38 12.90 2.04 2.13
N SER A 39 14.19 1.79 1.94
CA SER A 39 14.94 2.17 0.72
C SER A 39 14.30 1.62 -0.57
N GLU A 40 13.80 0.39 -0.53
CA GLU A 40 13.19 -0.28 -1.66
C GLU A 40 11.90 0.41 -2.09
N CYS A 41 11.09 0.89 -1.14
CA CYS A 41 9.90 1.68 -1.46
C CYS A 41 10.28 2.99 -2.17
N ALA A 42 11.30 3.70 -1.68
CA ALA A 42 11.79 4.91 -2.35
C ALA A 42 12.31 4.60 -3.76
N ASN A 43 13.02 3.49 -3.94
CA ASN A 43 13.56 3.06 -5.23
C ASN A 43 12.44 2.68 -6.22
N PHE A 44 11.44 1.92 -5.79
CA PHE A 44 10.32 1.48 -6.63
C PHE A 44 9.48 2.64 -7.16
N PHE A 45 9.37 3.72 -6.38
CA PHE A 45 8.59 4.91 -6.77
C PHE A 45 9.48 6.10 -7.14
N SER A 46 10.74 5.84 -7.51
CA SER A 46 11.66 6.84 -8.07
C SER A 46 11.48 7.02 -9.57
N GLY A 47 11.95 8.14 -10.13
CA GLY A 47 11.91 8.39 -11.58
C GLY A 47 12.74 7.41 -12.42
N ASN A 48 13.69 6.71 -11.81
CA ASN A 48 14.54 5.70 -12.46
C ASN A 48 13.96 4.27 -12.37
N SER A 49 12.82 4.11 -11.68
CA SER A 49 12.13 2.83 -11.58
C SER A 49 11.52 2.40 -12.91
N PRO A 50 11.41 1.09 -13.21
CA PRO A 50 10.60 0.61 -14.33
C PRO A 50 9.11 0.99 -14.21
N LEU A 51 8.65 1.37 -13.01
CA LEU A 51 7.29 1.85 -12.77
C LEU A 51 7.06 3.30 -13.20
N SER A 52 8.12 4.08 -13.47
CA SER A 52 8.02 5.53 -13.63
C SER A 52 7.24 5.98 -14.87
N SER A 53 7.18 5.15 -15.91
CA SER A 53 6.37 5.41 -17.12
C SER A 53 4.87 5.44 -16.84
N CYS A 54 4.41 4.89 -15.71
CA CYS A 54 3.02 4.90 -15.27
C CYS A 54 2.65 6.08 -14.36
N PHE A 55 3.63 6.81 -13.82
CA PHE A 55 3.38 7.92 -12.88
C PHE A 55 2.44 9.02 -13.43
N PRO A 56 2.45 9.34 -14.74
CA PRO A 56 1.49 10.30 -15.31
C PRO A 56 0.02 9.84 -15.25
N TYR A 57 -0.24 8.54 -15.08
CA TYR A 57 -1.57 7.92 -15.15
C TYR A 57 -2.08 7.54 -13.76
N ILE A 58 -1.22 6.91 -12.95
CA ILE A 58 -1.54 6.50 -11.58
C ILE A 58 -0.63 7.24 -10.62
N ASN A 59 -1.19 8.02 -9.70
CA ASN A 59 -0.41 8.71 -8.68
C ASN A 59 0.36 7.70 -7.79
N PRO A 60 1.70 7.70 -7.80
CA PRO A 60 2.48 6.73 -7.02
C PRO A 60 2.51 7.04 -5.52
N ALA A 61 2.12 8.24 -5.09
CA ALA A 61 2.28 8.69 -3.70
C ALA A 61 1.57 7.77 -2.68
N ALA A 62 0.31 7.40 -2.96
CA ALA A 62 -0.45 6.52 -2.06
C ALA A 62 0.18 5.12 -1.94
N PHE A 63 0.71 4.59 -3.05
CA PHE A 63 1.40 3.29 -3.06
C PHE A 63 2.73 3.34 -2.33
N ARG A 64 3.49 4.44 -2.48
CA ARG A 64 4.73 4.66 -1.75
C ARG A 64 4.48 4.75 -0.25
N THR A 65 3.52 5.56 0.20
CA THR A 65 3.17 5.67 1.62
C THR A 65 2.71 4.33 2.18
N ALA A 66 1.88 3.59 1.45
CA ALA A 66 1.46 2.26 1.85
C ALA A 66 2.65 1.28 1.94
N CYS A 67 3.57 1.33 0.98
CA CYS A 67 4.79 0.51 0.96
C CYS A 67 5.66 0.77 2.19
N GLU A 68 5.96 2.05 2.47
CA GLU A 68 6.75 2.46 3.64
C GLU A 68 6.10 1.99 4.93
N HIS A 69 4.77 2.16 5.06
CA HIS A 69 4.02 1.71 6.23
C HIS A 69 4.11 0.19 6.45
N VAL A 70 3.76 -0.62 5.44
CA VAL A 70 3.74 -2.09 5.63
C VAL A 70 5.14 -2.70 5.77
N ALA A 71 6.14 -2.10 5.13
CA ALA A 71 7.51 -2.58 5.20
C ALA A 71 8.16 -2.27 6.55
N THR A 72 7.83 -1.13 7.17
CA THR A 72 8.40 -0.73 8.48
C THR A 72 7.77 -1.50 9.64
N GLU A 73 6.51 -1.91 9.52
CA GLU A 73 5.85 -2.80 10.49
C GLU A 73 6.33 -4.27 10.44
N ALA A 74 7.00 -4.67 9.35
CA ALA A 74 7.46 -6.04 9.17
C ALA A 74 8.70 -6.37 10.03
N LYS A 75 8.69 -7.56 10.64
CA LYS A 75 9.63 -7.96 11.70
C LYS A 75 11.00 -8.45 11.22
N SER A 76 11.17 -8.72 9.93
CA SER A 76 12.41 -9.19 9.33
C SER A 76 12.59 -8.64 7.92
N ASP A 77 13.83 -8.49 7.46
CA ASP A 77 14.13 -7.89 6.17
C ASP A 77 13.46 -8.63 4.99
N ASP A 78 13.38 -9.97 5.05
CA ASP A 78 12.64 -10.76 4.06
C ASP A 78 11.15 -10.39 4.01
N LEU A 79 10.53 -10.15 5.17
CA LEU A 79 9.13 -9.71 5.24
C LEU A 79 8.97 -8.26 4.79
N LYS A 80 9.93 -7.37 5.10
CA LYS A 80 9.93 -5.99 4.60
C LYS A 80 9.98 -5.96 3.08
N LYS A 81 10.92 -6.70 2.50
CA LYS A 81 11.07 -6.84 1.05
C LYS A 81 9.83 -7.43 0.40
N LYS A 82 9.28 -8.51 0.97
CA LYS A 82 8.04 -9.12 0.48
C LYS A 82 6.87 -8.14 0.51
N ALA A 83 6.71 -7.39 1.60
CA ALA A 83 5.66 -6.38 1.74
C ALA A 83 5.82 -5.26 0.70
N ALA A 84 7.03 -4.74 0.53
CA ALA A 84 7.33 -3.72 -0.47
C ALA A 84 7.07 -4.22 -1.91
N CYS A 85 7.46 -5.46 -2.22
CA CYS A 85 7.21 -6.07 -3.51
C CYS A 85 5.72 -6.25 -3.79
N ASN A 86 4.90 -6.63 -2.80
CA ASN A 86 3.45 -6.71 -2.97
C ASN A 86 2.85 -5.37 -3.40
N LEU A 87 3.35 -4.24 -2.89
CA LEU A 87 2.90 -2.91 -3.30
C LEU A 87 3.37 -2.56 -4.71
N ALA A 88 4.60 -2.92 -5.10
CA ALA A 88 5.06 -2.75 -6.48
C ALA A 88 4.23 -3.59 -7.48
N PHE A 89 3.84 -4.82 -7.11
CA PHE A 89 2.93 -5.65 -7.90
C PHE A 89 1.55 -5.02 -8.03
N ALA A 90 0.98 -4.52 -6.93
CA ALA A 90 -0.33 -3.84 -6.95
C ALA A 90 -0.32 -2.58 -7.83
N TYR A 91 0.75 -1.79 -7.76
CA TYR A 91 0.93 -0.65 -8.64
C TYR A 91 1.03 -1.07 -10.10
N THR A 92 1.81 -2.11 -10.41
CA THR A 92 1.92 -2.68 -11.76
C THR A 92 0.56 -3.13 -12.30
N GLN A 93 -0.29 -3.75 -11.48
CA GLN A 93 -1.65 -4.12 -11.90
C GLN A 93 -2.52 -2.89 -12.16
N SER A 94 -2.38 -1.84 -11.35
CA SER A 94 -3.11 -0.58 -11.55
C SER A 94 -2.71 0.09 -12.86
N CYS A 95 -1.42 0.07 -13.20
CA CYS A 95 -0.92 0.54 -14.49
C CYS A 95 -1.47 -0.26 -15.67
N ARG A 96 -1.50 -1.59 -15.54
CA ARG A 96 -2.05 -2.49 -16.57
C ARG A 96 -3.55 -2.27 -16.78
N TYR A 97 -4.29 -1.93 -15.73
CA TYR A 97 -5.70 -1.56 -15.82
C TYR A 97 -5.88 -0.29 -16.68
N GLU A 98 -4.97 0.68 -16.57
CA GLU A 98 -4.88 1.86 -17.44
C GLU A 98 -4.17 1.59 -18.78
N HIS A 99 -3.98 0.32 -19.14
CA HIS A 99 -3.31 -0.12 -20.38
C HIS A 99 -1.84 0.33 -20.52
N VAL A 100 -1.19 0.73 -19.43
CA VAL A 100 0.24 1.06 -19.39
C VAL A 100 1.04 -0.18 -19.02
N LYS A 101 1.91 -0.63 -19.93
CA LYS A 101 2.83 -1.75 -19.66
C LYS A 101 4.04 -1.23 -18.89
N VAL A 102 4.22 -1.75 -17.68
CA VAL A 102 5.41 -1.53 -16.84
C VAL A 102 5.96 -2.87 -16.38
N ASP A 103 7.27 -2.90 -16.19
CA ASP A 103 7.95 -4.06 -15.62
C ASP A 103 7.95 -3.98 -14.10
N ILE A 104 7.86 -5.14 -13.46
CA ILE A 104 8.04 -5.25 -12.02
C ILE A 104 9.52 -5.01 -11.71
N PRO A 105 9.87 -4.28 -10.62
CA PRO A 105 11.25 -4.14 -10.19
C PRO A 105 11.96 -5.50 -10.08
N SER A 106 13.18 -5.62 -10.63
CA SER A 106 13.92 -6.88 -10.69
C SER A 106 14.19 -7.51 -9.33
N SER A 107 14.30 -6.71 -8.28
CA SER A 107 14.45 -7.19 -6.89
C SER A 107 13.23 -7.96 -6.38
N CYS A 108 12.09 -7.86 -7.06
CA CYS A 108 10.84 -8.55 -6.76
C CYS A 108 10.54 -9.74 -7.69
N ALA A 109 11.39 -10.00 -8.69
CA ALA A 109 11.17 -11.04 -9.70
C ALA A 109 11.64 -12.44 -9.25
N SER A 110 11.54 -12.76 -7.95
CA SER A 110 12.01 -14.01 -7.33
C SER A 110 10.87 -14.90 -6.87
#